data_AF-A0A7L1FJ20-F1
#
_entry.id   AF-A0A7L1FJ20-F1
#
_cell.length_a   1.000
_cell.length_b   1.000
_cell.length_c   1.000
_cell.angle_alpha   90.00
_cell.angle_beta   90.00
_cell.angle_gamma   90.00
#
_symmetry.space_group_name_H-M   'P 1'
#
loop_
_entity.id
_entity.type
_entity.pdbx_description
1 polymer ?
#
loop_
_entity_poly.entity_id
_entity_poly.type
_entity_poly.pdbx_seq_one_letter_code
_entity_poly.pdbx_strand_id
1 'polypeptide(L)'
;GLRAAVTLLESGGDLQPPGGSLRLLCHASGFNFGSYGIDGYTRYPPSFKGRVTISRDNGQSSVTLTMNSLRDEDSASYFCGKSTGTG
;
A
#
# COMPACT_ATOMS: atom_id res chain seq x y z
N GLY A 1 14.51 -21.06 -17.33
CA GLY A 1 13.11 -20.92 -16.88
C GLY A 1 12.75 -19.46 -16.85
N LEU A 2 11.61 -19.07 -17.44
CA LEU A 2 11.14 -17.68 -17.37
C LEU A 2 10.82 -17.33 -15.91
N ARG A 3 11.56 -16.40 -15.32
CA ARG A 3 11.09 -15.69 -14.12
C ARG A 3 10.12 -14.62 -14.62
N ALA A 4 8.85 -14.68 -14.23
CA ALA A 4 7.93 -13.57 -14.46
C ALA A 4 8.49 -12.33 -13.75
N ALA A 5 8.69 -11.24 -14.50
CA ALA A 5 9.12 -9.98 -13.90
C ALA A 5 8.02 -9.47 -12.97
N VAL A 6 8.40 -9.07 -11.75
CA VAL A 6 7.46 -8.46 -10.80
C VAL A 6 7.39 -6.97 -11.08
N THR A 7 6.18 -6.44 -11.25
CA THR A 7 5.95 -4.99 -11.43
C THR A 7 4.97 -4.50 -10.38
N LEU A 8 5.18 -3.27 -9.87
CA LEU A 8 4.27 -2.56 -8.98
C LEU A 8 3.75 -1.33 -9.71
N LEU A 9 2.42 -1.22 -9.84
CA LEU A 9 1.76 -0.08 -10.45
C LEU A 9 1.01 0.71 -9.39
N GLU A 10 1.41 1.97 -9.21
CA GLU A 10 0.87 2.89 -8.22
C GLU A 10 -0.19 3.80 -8.88
N SER A 11 -1.29 4.06 -8.17
CA SER A 11 -2.29 5.04 -8.58
C SER A 11 -3.00 5.70 -7.39
N GLY A 12 -3.57 6.88 -7.64
CA GLY A 12 -4.17 7.76 -6.63
C GLY A 12 -3.17 8.77 -6.07
N GLY A 13 -3.53 9.42 -4.96
CA GLY A 13 -2.67 10.41 -4.31
C GLY A 13 -2.81 11.83 -4.86
N ASP A 14 -3.97 12.15 -5.42
CA ASP A 14 -4.28 13.49 -5.92
C ASP A 14 -4.21 14.56 -4.81
N LEU A 15 -4.01 15.81 -5.21
CA LEU A 15 -4.02 16.96 -4.31
C LEU A 15 -5.38 17.06 -3.62
N GLN A 16 -5.37 16.92 -2.30
CA GLN A 16 -6.57 16.92 -1.47
C GLN A 16 -6.49 18.07 -0.45
N PRO A 17 -7.61 18.75 -0.14
CA PRO A 17 -7.62 19.78 0.90
C PRO A 17 -7.35 19.18 2.31
N PRO A 18 -6.88 20.00 3.26
CA PRO A 18 -6.79 19.62 4.67
C PRO A 18 -8.13 19.08 5.20
N GLY A 19 -8.06 18.03 6.01
CA GLY A 19 -9.23 17.33 6.54
C GLY A 19 -9.87 16.34 5.55
N GLY A 20 -9.46 16.34 4.28
CA GLY A 20 -9.91 15.37 3.28
C GLY A 20 -9.34 13.97 3.49
N SER A 21 -9.56 13.11 2.49
CA SER A 21 -9.07 11.74 2.47
C SER A 21 -8.38 11.43 1.15
N LEU A 22 -7.33 10.62 1.20
CA LEU A 22 -6.69 10.07 0.00
C LEU A 22 -6.80 8.55 0.00
N ARG A 23 -6.76 7.99 -1.22
CA ARG A 23 -6.71 6.55 -1.46
C ARG A 23 -5.58 6.26 -2.44
N LEU A 24 -4.67 5.38 -2.03
CA LEU A 24 -3.59 4.86 -2.87
C LEU A 24 -3.87 3.40 -3.18
N LEU A 25 -3.68 3.03 -4.44
CA LEU A 25 -3.77 1.65 -4.90
C LEU A 25 -2.40 1.22 -5.46
N CYS A 26 -1.94 0.06 -5.01
CA CYS A 26 -0.77 -0.60 -5.55
C CYS A 26 -1.19 -1.94 -6.13
N HIS A 27 -1.03 -2.12 -7.43
CA HIS A 27 -1.29 -3.37 -8.12
C HIS A 27 0.03 -4.09 -8.40
N ALA A 28 0.15 -5.35 -8.00
CA ALA A 28 1.31 -6.18 -8.25
C ALA A 28 1.03 -7.18 -9.38
N SER A 29 1.90 -7.21 -10.38
CA SER A 29 1.87 -8.22 -11.44
C SER A 29 3.08 -9.14 -11.34
N GLY A 30 2.95 -10.39 -11.81
CA GLY A 30 3.98 -11.42 -11.66
C GLY A 30 4.24 -11.86 -10.22
N PHE A 31 3.37 -11.46 -9.28
CA PHE A 31 3.43 -11.82 -7.87
C PHE A 31 2.02 -12.05 -7.31
N ASN A 32 1.83 -13.15 -6.59
CA ASN A 32 0.57 -13.46 -5.92
C ASN A 32 0.78 -13.43 -4.40
N PHE A 33 0.03 -12.58 -3.71
CA PHE A 33 0.12 -12.43 -2.25
C PHE A 33 -0.32 -13.69 -1.48
N GLY A 34 -1.23 -14.50 -2.03
CA GLY A 34 -1.72 -15.73 -1.42
C GLY A 34 -0.77 -16.92 -1.53
N SER A 35 0.25 -16.84 -2.38
CA SER A 35 1.26 -17.91 -2.51
C SER A 35 2.27 -17.95 -1.37
N TYR A 36 2.28 -16.93 -0.49
CA TYR A 36 3.15 -16.87 0.68
C TYR A 36 2.27 -16.90 1.93
N GLY A 37 2.56 -17.80 2.87
CA GLY A 37 1.99 -17.79 4.22
C GLY A 37 2.47 -16.56 4.97
N ILE A 38 1.83 -15.41 4.72
CA ILE A 38 2.16 -14.13 5.33
C ILE A 38 1.24 -14.00 6.55
N ASP A 39 1.79 -14.12 7.76
CA ASP A 39 1.16 -13.56 8.95
C ASP A 39 1.12 -12.04 8.78
N GLY A 40 0.02 -11.54 8.21
CA GLY A 40 -0.12 -10.15 7.81
C GLY A 40 -0.32 -9.25 9.02
N TYR A 41 0.73 -8.55 9.44
CA TYR A 41 0.60 -7.44 10.39
C TYR A 41 0.74 -6.10 9.66
N THR A 42 -0.07 -5.12 10.08
CA THR A 42 0.01 -3.75 9.58
C THR A 42 0.83 -2.92 10.55
N ARG A 43 1.88 -2.24 10.07
CA ARG A 43 2.71 -1.35 10.87
C ARG A 43 2.71 0.05 10.27
N TYR A 44 2.43 1.04 11.09
CA TYR A 44 2.54 2.45 10.74
C TYR A 44 2.97 3.27 11.97
N PRO A 45 3.56 4.46 11.79
CA PRO A 45 3.90 5.36 12.89
C PRO A 45 2.66 5.78 13.71
N PRO A 46 2.81 6.09 15.02
CA PRO A 46 1.70 6.52 15.86
C PRO A 46 0.91 7.73 15.34
N SER A 47 1.54 8.62 14.57
CA SER A 47 0.90 9.77 13.91
C SER A 47 -0.23 9.39 12.94
N PHE A 48 -0.22 8.16 12.41
CA PHE A 48 -1.21 7.64 11.48
C PHE A 48 -2.31 6.80 12.16
N LYS A 49 -2.18 6.53 13.47
CA LYS A 49 -3.12 5.70 14.22
C LYS A 49 -4.52 6.32 14.21
N GLY A 50 -5.52 5.52 13.84
CA GLY A 50 -6.92 5.94 13.75
C GLY A 50 -7.27 6.74 12.49
N ARG A 51 -6.29 7.07 11.64
CA ARG A 51 -6.48 7.80 10.38
C ARG A 51 -6.23 6.94 9.15
N VAL A 52 -5.34 5.95 9.27
CA VAL A 52 -4.91 5.09 8.17
C VAL A 52 -5.49 3.69 8.28
N THR A 53 -5.97 3.19 7.15
CA THR A 53 -6.37 1.80 6.93
C THR A 53 -5.55 1.24 5.77
N ILE A 54 -4.87 0.12 5.97
CA ILE A 54 -4.15 -0.60 4.92
C ILE A 54 -4.84 -1.94 4.73
N SER A 55 -5.26 -2.25 3.51
CA SER A 55 -5.89 -3.51 3.15
C SER A 55 -5.16 -4.17 1.98
N ARG A 56 -5.22 -5.50 1.94
CA ARG A 56 -4.63 -6.32 0.88
C ARG A 56 -5.71 -7.18 0.26
N ASP A 57 -5.72 -7.26 -1.06
CA ASP A 57 -6.56 -8.16 -1.84
C ASP A 57 -5.67 -9.14 -2.62
N ASN A 58 -5.71 -10.41 -2.23
CA ASN A 58 -4.93 -11.46 -2.88
C ASN A 58 -5.49 -11.84 -4.26
N GLY A 59 -6.81 -11.77 -4.46
CA GLY A 59 -7.46 -12.10 -5.73
C GLY A 59 -7.13 -11.09 -6.81
N GLN A 60 -7.05 -9.81 -6.43
CA GLN A 60 -6.64 -8.72 -7.33
C GLN A 60 -5.13 -8.44 -7.31
N SER A 61 -4.36 -9.20 -6.53
CA SER A 61 -2.94 -8.93 -6.28
C SER A 61 -2.67 -7.45 -6.01
N SER A 62 -3.45 -6.84 -5.11
CA SER A 62 -3.39 -5.40 -4.83
C SER A 62 -3.33 -5.06 -3.34
N VAL A 63 -2.79 -3.87 -3.04
CA VAL A 63 -2.79 -3.26 -1.71
C VAL A 63 -3.43 -1.89 -1.82
N THR A 64 -4.36 -1.57 -0.92
CA THR A 64 -4.97 -0.25 -0.80
C THR A 64 -4.54 0.40 0.50
N LEU A 65 -4.13 1.66 0.45
CA LEU A 65 -3.96 2.52 1.61
C LEU A 65 -5.00 3.63 1.55
N THR A 66 -5.82 3.72 2.58
CA THR A 66 -6.77 4.83 2.77
C THR A 66 -6.32 5.65 3.96
N MET A 67 -6.22 6.96 3.80
CA MET A 67 -5.91 7.90 4.88
C MET A 67 -7.00 8.95 4.96
N ASN A 68 -7.52 9.18 6.16
CA ASN A 68 -8.55 10.16 6.44
C ASN A 68 -8.02 11.28 7.32
N SER A 69 -8.69 12.43 7.29
CA SER A 69 -8.30 13.61 8.07
C SER A 69 -6.84 14.01 7.79
N LEU A 70 -6.57 14.25 6.51
CA LEU A 70 -5.26 14.69 6.01
C LEU A 70 -4.82 16.00 6.66
N ARG A 71 -3.54 16.08 6.96
CA ARG A 71 -2.86 17.26 7.50
C ARG A 71 -1.79 17.70 6.53
N ASP A 72 -1.35 18.95 6.63
CA ASP A 72 -0.29 19.48 5.78
C ASP A 72 1.01 18.67 5.93
N GLU A 73 1.28 18.13 7.13
CA GLU A 73 2.45 17.29 7.40
C GLU A 73 2.37 15.89 6.76
N ASP A 74 1.19 15.47 6.29
CA ASP A 74 1.05 14.20 5.57
C ASP A 74 1.43 14.35 4.08
N SER A 75 1.73 15.57 3.60
CA SER A 75 2.16 15.77 2.21
C SER A 75 3.54 15.16 1.95
N ALA A 76 3.57 14.06 1.20
CA ALA A 76 4.78 13.34 0.85
C ALA A 76 4.59 12.54 -0.44
N SER A 77 5.69 12.09 -1.04
CA SER A 77 5.64 11.05 -2.07
C SER A 77 5.41 9.69 -1.42
N TYR A 78 4.37 8.98 -1.83
CA TYR A 78 4.03 7.66 -1.33
C TYR A 78 4.37 6.61 -2.38
N PHE A 79 5.13 5.59 -1.96
CA PHE A 79 5.55 4.49 -2.83
C PHE A 79 5.17 3.13 -2.25
N CYS A 80 4.80 2.21 -3.13
CA CYS A 80 4.60 0.82 -2.86
C CYS A 80 5.91 0.05 -3.06
N GLY A 81 6.25 -0.78 -2.08
CA GLY A 81 7.43 -1.64 -2.12
C GLY A 81 7.08 -3.09 -1.80
N LYS A 82 7.83 -4.01 -2.40
CA LYS A 82 7.83 -5.43 -2.04
C LYS A 82 9.18 -5.78 -1.44
N SER A 83 9.17 -6.30 -0.23
CA SER A 83 10.33 -6.93 0.40
C SER A 83 10.08 -8.42 0.57
N THR A 84 10.94 -9.26 0.01
CA THR A 84 11.00 -10.69 0.33
C THR A 84 12.06 -10.85 1.40
N GLY A 85 11.66 -10.97 2.66
CA GLY A 85 12.60 -11.29 3.73
C GLY A 85 13.23 -12.65 3.45
N THR A 86 14.50 -12.67 3.05
CA THR A 86 15.35 -13.83 3.32
C THR A 86 15.71 -13.73 4.80
N GLY A 87 15.08 -14.57 5.62
CA GLY A 87 15.69 -14.97 6.88
C GLY A 87 16.96 -15.76 6.58
#